data_AF-A0A3C1PVE3-F1
#
_entry.id   AF-A0A3C1PVE3-F1
#
_cell.length_a   1.000
_cell.length_b   1.000
_cell.length_c   1.000
_cell.angle_alpha   90.00
_cell.angle_beta   90.00
_cell.angle_gamma   90.00
#
_symmetry.space_group_name_H-M   'P 1'
#
loop_
_entity.id
_entity.type
_entity.pdbx_description
1 polymer ?
#
loop_
_entity_poly.entity_id
_entity_poly.type
_entity_poly.pdbx_seq_one_letter_code
_entity_poly.pdbx_strand_id
1 'polypeptide(L)'
;IAKEETDIPVVWETHRRCNLYSPWATERLLTDLPDLMINADFSHFCVVSEGDMTESTGEPPDSMILDTPTDPTVRPPYSGLIQMLPDPRKEAMMEIAIKRADHIHARVGDAHRPQCADPRIGEGLKWTKHFEGWWDRIIDHARARGRKWFTICPEYGSVPYAPADPVTNEALSDPFELAVWAKDRLRAAHG
;
A
#
# COMPACT_ATOMS: atom_id res chain seq x y z
N ILE A 1 22.58 34.93 -14.89
CA ILE A 1 22.73 33.51 -14.51
C ILE A 1 21.85 32.74 -15.47
N ALA A 2 22.42 31.88 -16.32
CA ALA A 2 21.60 30.97 -17.13
C ALA A 2 20.80 30.11 -16.15
N LYS A 3 19.47 30.09 -16.26
CA LYS A 3 18.65 29.18 -15.46
C LYS A 3 18.99 27.77 -15.94
N GLU A 4 19.70 27.00 -15.13
CA GLU A 4 19.74 25.56 -15.31
C GLU A 4 18.29 25.05 -15.27
N GLU A 5 17.92 24.26 -16.28
CA GLU A 5 16.58 23.68 -16.36
C GLU A 5 16.40 22.71 -15.19
N THR A 6 15.39 22.99 -14.36
CA THR A 6 15.08 22.14 -13.20
C THR A 6 14.01 21.14 -13.61
N ASP A 7 14.28 19.85 -13.39
CA ASP A 7 13.27 18.79 -13.56
C ASP A 7 12.28 18.84 -12.39
N ILE A 8 11.03 19.22 -12.67
CA ILE A 8 9.97 19.42 -11.68
C ILE A 8 8.84 18.43 -11.97
N PRO A 9 8.82 17.25 -11.31
CA PRO A 9 7.71 16.31 -11.47
C PRO A 9 6.44 16.85 -10.82
N VAL A 10 5.30 16.62 -11.48
CA VAL A 10 3.96 16.87 -10.93
C VAL A 10 3.29 15.52 -10.76
N VAL A 11 2.85 15.22 -9.53
CA VAL A 11 2.28 13.92 -9.18
C VAL A 11 0.91 14.07 -8.52
N TRP A 12 0.07 13.05 -8.67
CA TRP A 12 -1.24 12.99 -8.02
C TRP A 12 -1.21 12.01 -6.86
N GLU A 13 -1.70 12.41 -5.70
CA GLU A 13 -1.70 11.56 -4.51
C GLU A 13 -2.82 10.51 -4.55
N THR A 14 -2.50 9.28 -4.16
CA THR A 14 -3.50 8.26 -3.83
C THR A 14 -4.08 8.54 -2.44
N HIS A 15 -5.20 9.24 -2.36
CA HIS A 15 -5.85 9.58 -1.10
C HIS A 15 -7.33 9.17 -1.13
N ARG A 16 -7.85 8.60 -0.05
CA ARG A 16 -9.25 8.09 0.05
C ARG A 16 -10.37 9.13 -0.19
N ARG A 17 -10.02 10.38 -0.48
CA ARG A 17 -10.93 11.52 -0.74
C ARG A 17 -10.60 12.25 -2.06
N CYS A 18 -9.79 11.67 -2.94
CA CYS A 18 -9.42 12.26 -4.23
C CYS A 18 -9.79 11.33 -5.41
N ASN A 19 -9.40 11.70 -6.63
CA ASN A 19 -9.68 10.91 -7.83
C ASN A 19 -9.06 9.50 -7.80
N LEU A 20 -7.90 9.36 -7.13
CA LEU A 20 -7.16 8.11 -6.96
C LEU A 20 -7.51 7.42 -5.62
N TYR A 21 -8.78 7.43 -5.23
CA TYR A 21 -9.20 6.98 -3.90
C TYR A 21 -9.10 5.47 -3.66
N SER A 22 -9.03 4.66 -4.72
CA SER A 22 -8.99 3.20 -4.65
C SER A 22 -8.06 2.58 -5.71
N PRO A 23 -7.65 1.31 -5.55
CA PRO A 23 -6.83 0.61 -6.54
C PRO A 23 -7.47 0.57 -7.94
N TRP A 24 -8.79 0.29 -8.02
CA TRP A 24 -9.49 0.20 -9.32
C TRP A 24 -9.74 1.55 -9.98
N ALA A 25 -9.98 2.62 -9.20
CA ALA A 25 -10.05 3.98 -9.76
C ALA A 25 -8.68 4.43 -10.26
N THR A 26 -7.63 4.09 -9.51
CA THR A 26 -6.23 4.38 -9.86
C THR A 26 -5.81 3.64 -11.13
N GLU A 27 -6.05 2.33 -11.23
CA GLU A 27 -5.79 1.55 -12.44
C GLU A 27 -6.45 2.18 -13.68
N ARG A 28 -7.73 2.53 -13.56
CA ARG A 28 -8.49 3.14 -14.66
C ARG A 28 -7.85 4.45 -15.12
N LEU A 29 -7.57 5.36 -14.18
CA LEU A 29 -6.99 6.67 -14.49
C LEU A 29 -5.58 6.57 -15.04
N LEU A 30 -4.73 5.67 -14.52
CA LEU A 30 -3.37 5.47 -15.02
C LEU A 30 -3.34 4.79 -16.38
N THR A 31 -4.37 4.00 -16.71
CA THR A 31 -4.54 3.42 -18.05
C THR A 31 -4.99 4.49 -19.04
N ASP A 32 -5.96 5.31 -18.66
CA ASP A 32 -6.53 6.36 -19.54
C ASP A 32 -5.58 7.56 -19.70
N LEU A 33 -4.70 7.80 -18.72
CA LEU A 33 -3.73 8.90 -18.70
C LEU A 33 -2.29 8.35 -18.55
N PRO A 34 -1.65 7.91 -19.65
CA PRO A 34 -0.37 7.21 -19.59
C PRO A 34 0.82 8.09 -19.21
N ASP A 35 0.67 9.40 -19.06
CA ASP A 35 1.72 10.30 -18.58
C ASP A 35 1.52 10.69 -17.10
N LEU A 36 0.41 10.27 -16.48
CA LEU A 36 0.11 10.57 -15.09
C LEU A 36 1.05 9.78 -14.17
N MET A 37 1.69 10.50 -13.25
CA MET A 37 2.53 9.96 -12.19
C MET A 37 1.89 10.21 -10.83
N ILE A 38 2.17 9.34 -9.85
CA ILE A 38 1.52 9.39 -8.54
C ILE A 38 2.50 9.61 -7.40
N ASN A 39 1.96 10.25 -6.35
CA ASN A 39 2.46 10.13 -5.00
C ASN A 39 1.73 8.95 -4.35
N ALA A 40 2.47 7.86 -4.12
CA ALA A 40 1.95 6.63 -3.58
C ALA A 40 1.82 6.71 -2.06
N ASP A 41 0.60 6.99 -1.60
CA ASP A 41 0.13 6.68 -0.25
C ASP A 41 -0.84 5.49 -0.30
N PHE A 42 -0.28 4.29 -0.34
CA PHE A 42 -1.08 3.06 -0.42
C PHE A 42 -1.83 2.74 0.89
N SER A 43 -1.55 3.45 1.98
CA SER A 43 -2.28 3.25 3.24
C SER A 43 -3.76 3.62 3.09
N HIS A 44 -4.09 4.51 2.16
CA HIS A 44 -5.47 4.84 1.83
C HIS A 44 -6.23 3.70 1.15
N PHE A 45 -5.56 2.85 0.37
CA PHE A 45 -6.20 1.73 -0.31
C PHE A 45 -6.71 0.68 0.68
N CYS A 46 -6.03 0.51 1.82
CA CYS A 46 -6.47 -0.38 2.90
C CYS A 46 -7.83 0.01 3.49
N VAL A 47 -8.21 1.30 3.42
CA VAL A 47 -9.47 1.79 4.00
C VAL A 47 -10.66 1.53 3.09
N VAL A 48 -10.45 1.50 1.78
CA VAL A 48 -11.53 1.43 0.78
C VAL A 48 -11.68 0.05 0.16
N SER A 49 -10.63 -0.77 0.22
CA SER A 49 -10.66 -2.13 -0.30
C SER A 49 -11.15 -3.02 0.83
N GLU A 50 -12.33 -3.61 0.70
CA GLU A 50 -12.84 -4.56 1.70
C GLU A 50 -11.87 -5.75 1.81
N GLY A 51 -11.06 -5.76 2.86
CA GLY A 51 -10.09 -6.80 3.16
C GLY A 51 -8.62 -6.38 3.06
N ASP A 52 -7.76 -7.30 3.48
CA ASP A 52 -6.33 -7.07 3.57
C ASP A 52 -5.69 -6.92 2.16
N MET A 53 -5.33 -5.70 1.76
CA MET A 53 -4.55 -5.44 0.54
C MET A 53 -3.11 -5.96 0.62
N THR A 54 -2.71 -6.44 1.79
CA THR A 54 -1.38 -6.96 2.09
C THR A 54 -1.22 -8.47 1.96
N GLU A 55 -2.32 -9.18 1.69
CA GLU A 55 -2.25 -10.61 1.46
C GLU A 55 -1.84 -10.91 0.00
N SER A 56 -0.52 -10.94 -0.24
CA SER A 56 0.05 -11.84 -1.25
C SER A 56 0.27 -13.19 -0.56
N THR A 57 -0.78 -13.99 -0.43
CA THR A 57 -0.59 -15.39 -0.08
C THR A 57 0.00 -16.08 -1.32
N GLY A 58 1.05 -16.88 -1.15
CA GLY A 58 1.62 -17.65 -2.26
C GLY A 58 0.56 -18.56 -2.91
N GLU A 59 0.90 -19.17 -4.05
CA GLU A 59 0.00 -20.12 -4.73
C GLU A 59 -0.65 -21.08 -3.73
N PRO A 60 -1.97 -21.31 -3.84
CA PRO A 60 -2.64 -22.25 -2.94
C PRO A 60 -1.96 -23.63 -3.07
N PRO A 61 -1.71 -24.35 -1.98
CA PRO A 61 -1.20 -25.71 -2.06
C PRO A 61 -2.16 -26.56 -2.91
N ASP A 62 -1.63 -27.48 -3.73
CA ASP A 62 -2.42 -28.34 -4.64
C ASP A 62 -3.59 -29.07 -3.94
N SER A 63 -3.50 -29.26 -2.62
CA SER A 63 -4.56 -29.82 -1.77
C SER A 63 -5.81 -28.93 -1.61
N MET A 64 -5.81 -27.71 -2.14
CA MET A 64 -6.90 -26.73 -2.05
C MET A 64 -7.62 -26.48 -3.38
N ILE A 65 -7.25 -27.19 -4.45
CA ILE A 65 -8.06 -27.23 -5.67
C ILE A 65 -9.31 -28.05 -5.34
N LEU A 66 -10.43 -27.36 -5.11
CA LEU A 66 -11.73 -28.02 -5.01
C LEU A 66 -12.04 -28.69 -6.35
N ASP A 67 -12.08 -30.03 -6.37
CA ASP A 67 -12.71 -30.76 -7.47
C ASP A 67 -14.12 -30.18 -7.65
N THR A 68 -14.36 -29.54 -8.79
CA THR A 68 -15.66 -28.97 -9.10
C THR A 68 -16.63 -30.14 -9.22
N PRO A 69 -17.68 -30.24 -8.38
CA PRO A 69 -18.63 -31.35 -8.50
C PRO A 69 -19.27 -31.30 -9.90
N THR A 70 -19.20 -32.40 -10.62
CA THR A 70 -19.82 -32.56 -11.95
C THR A 70 -21.35 -32.60 -11.88
N ASP A 71 -21.92 -32.70 -10.67
CA ASP A 71 -23.35 -32.70 -10.40
C ASP A 71 -23.80 -31.36 -9.78
N PRO A 72 -24.62 -30.54 -10.47
CA PRO A 72 -25.09 -29.24 -9.97
C PRO A 72 -26.07 -29.34 -8.79
N THR A 73 -26.52 -30.54 -8.41
CA THR A 73 -27.42 -30.77 -7.26
C THR A 73 -26.66 -31.07 -5.96
N VAL A 74 -25.38 -31.39 -6.05
CA VAL A 74 -24.53 -31.67 -4.89
C VAL A 74 -23.86 -30.36 -4.47
N ARG A 75 -24.29 -29.81 -3.33
CA ARG A 75 -23.57 -28.69 -2.71
C ARG A 75 -22.19 -29.21 -2.29
N PRO A 76 -21.08 -28.58 -2.71
CA PRO A 76 -19.77 -28.99 -2.25
C PRO A 76 -19.74 -28.90 -0.71
N PRO A 77 -18.99 -29.78 -0.03
CA PRO A 77 -18.81 -29.66 1.40
C PRO A 77 -18.04 -28.37 1.66
N TYR A 78 -18.74 -27.28 1.98
CA TYR A 78 -18.11 -26.08 2.50
C TYR A 78 -17.60 -26.41 3.91
N SER A 79 -16.46 -27.10 4.00
CA SER A 79 -15.65 -27.04 5.22
C SER A 79 -15.29 -25.57 5.39
N GLY A 80 -15.52 -25.02 6.59
CA GLY A 80 -15.64 -23.58 6.88
C GLY A 80 -14.39 -22.71 6.72
N LEU A 81 -13.56 -23.00 5.73
CA LEU A 81 -12.44 -22.20 5.28
C LEU A 81 -12.64 -21.95 3.78
N ILE A 82 -13.49 -20.98 3.45
CA ILE A 82 -13.30 -20.27 2.17
C ILE A 82 -12.00 -19.52 2.37
N GLN A 83 -10.88 -20.14 1.98
CA GLN A 83 -9.60 -19.46 1.99
C GLN A 83 -9.68 -18.34 0.96
N MET A 84 -9.43 -17.11 1.40
CA MET A 84 -9.29 -15.99 0.48
C MET A 84 -8.06 -16.27 -0.38
N LEU A 85 -8.29 -16.76 -1.59
CA LEU A 85 -7.23 -16.97 -2.58
C LEU A 85 -6.68 -15.61 -3.02
N PRO A 86 -5.41 -15.56 -3.46
CA PRO A 86 -4.85 -14.38 -4.09
C PRO A 86 -5.73 -13.93 -5.25
N ASP A 87 -6.04 -12.64 -5.31
CA ASP A 87 -6.78 -12.08 -6.42
C ASP A 87 -5.78 -11.50 -7.43
N PRO A 88 -5.54 -12.16 -8.58
CA PRO A 88 -4.60 -11.66 -9.60
C PRO A 88 -5.00 -10.27 -10.13
N ARG A 89 -6.28 -9.90 -10.01
CA ARG A 89 -6.75 -8.56 -10.34
C ARG A 89 -6.20 -7.53 -9.36
N LYS A 90 -6.16 -7.83 -8.05
CA LYS A 90 -5.59 -6.93 -7.04
C LYS A 90 -4.11 -6.69 -7.30
N GLU A 91 -3.36 -7.75 -7.61
CA GLU A 91 -1.95 -7.60 -7.93
C GLU A 91 -1.74 -6.73 -9.18
N ALA A 92 -2.52 -6.95 -10.25
CA ALA A 92 -2.44 -6.12 -11.46
C ALA A 92 -2.76 -4.63 -11.21
N MET A 93 -3.76 -4.33 -10.38
CA MET A 93 -4.11 -2.96 -9.99
C MET A 93 -2.99 -2.29 -9.18
N MET A 94 -2.33 -3.03 -8.29
CA MET A 94 -1.19 -2.52 -7.52
C MET A 94 0.06 -2.34 -8.41
N GLU A 95 0.31 -3.28 -9.32
CA GLU A 95 1.44 -3.25 -10.26
C GLU A 95 1.48 -1.98 -11.11
N ILE A 96 0.34 -1.56 -11.67
CA ILE A 96 0.29 -0.32 -12.45
C ILE A 96 0.56 0.91 -11.56
N ALA A 97 0.01 0.96 -10.34
CA ALA A 97 0.26 2.07 -9.42
C ALA A 97 1.74 2.14 -9.01
N ILE A 98 2.35 0.99 -8.69
CA ILE A 98 3.76 0.85 -8.33
C ILE A 98 4.67 1.37 -9.44
N LYS A 99 4.42 0.99 -10.70
CA LYS A 99 5.21 1.43 -11.85
C LYS A 99 5.10 2.93 -12.12
N ARG A 100 4.01 3.56 -11.66
CA ARG A 100 3.66 4.96 -11.91
C ARG A 100 3.92 5.88 -10.72
N ALA A 101 4.56 5.39 -9.66
CA ALA A 101 4.89 6.21 -8.49
C ALA A 101 6.23 6.94 -8.66
N ASP A 102 6.23 8.25 -8.40
CA ASP A 102 7.42 9.11 -8.40
C ASP A 102 7.70 9.78 -7.04
N HIS A 103 6.78 9.59 -6.09
CA HIS A 103 6.94 9.94 -4.69
C HIS A 103 6.24 8.89 -3.82
N ILE A 104 6.71 8.70 -2.60
CA ILE A 104 6.07 7.82 -1.60
C ILE A 104 5.70 8.63 -0.37
N HIS A 105 4.46 8.48 0.08
CA HIS A 105 4.06 8.75 1.45
C HIS A 105 4.17 7.44 2.24
N ALA A 106 5.21 7.33 3.07
CA ALA A 106 5.60 6.11 3.76
C ALA A 106 4.91 5.97 5.12
N ARG A 107 3.58 5.98 5.10
CA ARG A 107 2.75 5.61 6.25
C ARG A 107 2.33 4.15 6.15
N VAL A 108 2.43 3.43 7.27
CA VAL A 108 1.95 2.05 7.38
C VAL A 108 0.52 2.05 7.92
N GLY A 109 -0.40 1.50 7.13
CA GLY A 109 -1.78 1.24 7.53
C GLY A 109 -1.97 -0.15 8.16
N ASP A 110 -3.21 -0.45 8.56
CA ASP A 110 -3.69 -1.80 8.86
C ASP A 110 -4.87 -2.14 7.95
N ALA A 111 -5.45 -3.34 8.09
CA ALA A 111 -6.58 -3.79 7.27
C ALA A 111 -7.82 -2.86 7.27
N HIS A 112 -7.93 -1.93 8.23
CA HIS A 112 -9.09 -1.05 8.38
C HIS A 112 -8.72 0.44 8.45
N ARG A 113 -7.44 0.78 8.63
CA ARG A 113 -6.98 2.15 8.90
C ARG A 113 -5.81 2.54 8.02
N PRO A 114 -5.72 3.83 7.64
CA PRO A 114 -4.56 4.36 6.94
C PRO A 114 -3.33 4.46 7.84
N GLN A 115 -3.49 4.33 9.15
CA GLN A 115 -2.41 4.32 10.13
C GLN A 115 -2.67 3.20 11.13
N CYS A 116 -1.74 2.25 11.23
CA CYS A 116 -1.77 1.27 12.30
C CYS A 116 -1.37 1.89 13.64
N ALA A 117 -1.64 1.20 14.76
CA ALA A 117 -1.41 1.75 16.10
C ALA A 117 0.08 1.98 16.40
N ASP A 118 0.93 1.00 16.06
CA ASP A 118 2.38 1.12 16.11
C ASP A 118 3.01 0.18 15.07
N PRO A 119 3.66 0.69 14.01
CA PRO A 119 4.29 -0.13 12.97
C PRO A 119 5.58 -0.85 13.43
N ARG A 120 6.08 -0.55 14.64
CA ARG A 120 7.35 -1.04 15.17
C ARG A 120 7.23 -2.38 15.90
N ILE A 121 6.03 -2.78 16.29
CA ILE A 121 5.78 -3.89 17.22
C ILE A 121 4.57 -4.74 16.82
N GLY A 122 4.51 -5.98 17.32
CA GLY A 122 3.35 -6.87 17.18
C GLY A 122 2.88 -7.04 15.73
N GLU A 123 1.57 -6.98 15.52
CA GLU A 123 0.95 -7.00 14.18
C GLU A 123 1.44 -5.85 13.28
N GLY A 124 1.87 -4.72 13.86
CA GLY A 124 2.49 -3.61 13.16
C GLY A 124 3.64 -4.01 12.26
N LEU A 125 4.46 -4.97 12.70
CA LEU A 125 5.60 -5.47 11.93
C LEU A 125 5.17 -6.23 10.66
N LYS A 126 4.03 -6.94 10.70
CA LYS A 126 3.46 -7.59 9.51
C LYS A 126 3.14 -6.55 8.45
N TRP A 127 2.45 -5.49 8.86
CA TRP A 127 2.07 -4.38 7.98
C TRP A 127 3.29 -3.68 7.41
N THR A 128 4.26 -3.33 8.26
CA THR A 128 5.52 -2.69 7.85
C THR A 128 6.22 -3.49 6.76
N LYS A 129 6.42 -4.80 6.96
CA LYS A 129 7.08 -5.67 5.98
C LYS A 129 6.38 -5.65 4.62
N HIS A 130 5.05 -5.59 4.62
CA HIS A 130 4.30 -5.57 3.38
C HIS A 130 4.44 -4.25 2.62
N PHE A 131 4.27 -3.13 3.34
CA PHE A 131 4.44 -1.80 2.77
C PHE A 131 5.85 -1.60 2.22
N GLU A 132 6.87 -2.11 2.93
CA GLU A 132 8.25 -2.14 2.44
C GLU A 132 8.39 -2.87 1.10
N GLY A 133 7.72 -4.02 0.93
CA GLY A 133 7.71 -4.72 -0.36
C GLY A 133 7.14 -3.88 -1.51
N TRP A 134 6.12 -3.05 -1.26
CA TRP A 134 5.63 -2.11 -2.26
C TRP A 134 6.60 -0.97 -2.53
N TRP A 135 7.18 -0.39 -1.48
CA TRP A 135 8.13 0.71 -1.60
C TRP A 135 9.41 0.28 -2.33
N ASP A 136 9.93 -0.91 -2.03
CA ASP A 136 11.06 -1.53 -2.72
C ASP A 136 10.78 -1.59 -4.24
N ARG A 137 9.62 -2.14 -4.62
CA ARG A 137 9.20 -2.26 -6.03
C ARG A 137 9.05 -0.89 -6.70
N ILE A 138 8.48 0.10 -6.01
CA ILE A 138 8.37 1.47 -6.53
C ILE A 138 9.77 2.04 -6.83
N ILE A 139 10.69 1.91 -5.87
CA ILE A 139 12.05 2.46 -5.97
C ILE A 139 12.82 1.74 -7.09
N ASP A 140 12.69 0.43 -7.22
CA ASP A 140 13.31 -0.34 -8.30
C ASP A 140 12.78 0.07 -9.68
N HIS A 141 11.48 0.32 -9.80
CA HIS A 141 10.91 0.87 -11.03
C HIS A 141 11.37 2.31 -11.30
N ALA A 142 11.53 3.15 -10.29
CA ALA A 142 12.09 4.49 -10.46
C ALA A 142 13.55 4.45 -10.94
N ARG A 143 14.36 3.53 -10.39
CA ARG A 143 15.73 3.26 -10.85
C ARG A 143 15.75 2.77 -12.29
N ALA A 144 14.88 1.82 -12.65
CA ALA A 144 14.77 1.30 -14.00
C ALA A 144 14.36 2.37 -15.03
N ARG A 145 13.59 3.38 -14.61
CA ARG A 145 13.25 4.57 -15.40
C ARG A 145 14.36 5.62 -15.47
N GLY A 146 15.50 5.39 -14.80
CA GLY A 146 16.65 6.29 -14.82
C GLY A 146 16.52 7.51 -13.91
N ARG A 147 15.62 7.50 -12.91
CA ARG A 147 15.50 8.61 -11.95
C ARG A 147 16.78 8.71 -11.11
N LYS A 148 17.39 9.90 -11.12
CA LYS A 148 18.62 10.20 -10.36
C LYS A 148 18.39 10.42 -8.88
N TRP A 149 17.17 10.80 -8.52
CA TRP A 149 16.74 11.06 -7.15
C TRP A 149 15.28 10.64 -7.00
N PHE A 150 14.92 10.27 -5.77
CA PHE A 150 13.59 9.85 -5.38
C PHE A 150 13.32 10.39 -3.98
N THR A 151 12.09 10.80 -3.70
CA THR A 151 11.72 11.38 -2.41
C THR A 151 10.72 10.49 -1.70
N ILE A 152 10.84 10.41 -0.38
CA ILE A 152 9.94 9.65 0.48
C ILE A 152 9.58 10.51 1.68
N CYS A 153 8.29 10.59 2.00
CA CYS A 153 7.73 11.35 3.11
C CYS A 153 7.10 10.41 4.14
N PRO A 154 7.70 10.21 5.32
CA PRO A 154 7.04 9.46 6.41
C PRO A 154 5.86 10.25 6.99
N GLU A 155 4.66 9.98 6.49
CA GLU A 155 3.46 10.81 6.72
C GLU A 155 2.59 10.33 7.91
N TYR A 156 3.18 10.20 9.10
CA TYR A 156 2.42 9.85 10.31
C TYR A 156 1.67 11.06 10.89
N GLY A 157 0.36 10.92 11.03
CA GLY A 157 -0.53 11.98 11.50
C GLY A 157 -0.97 11.80 12.95
N SER A 158 -1.40 12.90 13.58
CA SER A 158 -2.05 12.88 14.90
C SER A 158 -3.46 12.28 14.83
N VAL A 159 -4.11 12.11 15.99
CA VAL A 159 -5.55 11.81 16.08
C VAL A 159 -6.34 12.80 15.20
N PRO A 160 -7.34 12.35 14.40
CA PRO A 160 -7.93 11.01 14.37
C PRO A 160 -7.28 10.02 13.39
N TYR A 161 -6.14 10.37 12.77
CA TYR A 161 -5.40 9.41 11.94
C TYR A 161 -4.70 8.37 12.81
N ALA A 162 -3.97 8.80 13.83
CA ALA A 162 -3.41 7.90 14.82
C ALA A 162 -4.53 7.21 15.61
N PRO A 163 -4.50 5.86 15.74
CA PRO A 163 -5.28 5.17 16.75
C PRO A 163 -5.00 5.75 18.13
N ALA A 164 -6.06 5.94 18.92
CA ALA A 164 -6.01 6.62 20.21
C ALA A 164 -6.63 5.76 21.31
N ASP A 165 -6.22 6.01 22.56
CA ASP A 165 -6.91 5.50 23.73
C ASP A 165 -8.36 6.04 23.74
N PRO A 166 -9.38 5.17 23.94
CA PRO A 166 -10.77 5.57 23.83
C PRO A 166 -11.26 6.46 24.98
N VAL A 167 -10.51 6.57 26.08
CA VAL A 167 -10.85 7.39 27.26
C VAL A 167 -10.08 8.71 27.23
N THR A 168 -8.77 8.68 27.03
CA THR A 168 -7.93 9.90 27.07
C THR A 168 -7.88 10.63 25.73
N ASN A 169 -8.22 9.94 24.61
CA ASN A 169 -8.06 10.42 23.24
C ASN A 169 -6.60 10.77 22.88
N GLU A 170 -5.64 10.25 23.65
CA GLU A 170 -4.22 10.35 23.35
C GLU A 170 -3.83 9.27 22.33
N ALA A 171 -2.93 9.61 21.40
CA ALA A 171 -2.44 8.65 20.41
C ALA A 171 -1.73 7.48 21.11
N LEU A 172 -1.96 6.26 20.61
CA LEU A 172 -1.31 5.05 21.14
C LEU A 172 0.20 5.02 20.87
N SER A 173 0.65 5.81 19.88
CA SER A 173 2.06 6.05 19.55
C SER A 173 2.26 7.51 19.17
N ASP A 174 3.43 8.07 19.50
CA ASP A 174 3.80 9.42 19.09
C ASP A 174 4.07 9.47 17.56
N PRO A 175 3.26 10.23 16.77
CA PRO A 175 3.44 10.32 15.32
C PRO A 175 4.81 10.87 14.90
N PHE A 176 5.40 11.77 15.70
CA PHE A 176 6.72 12.31 15.42
C PHE A 176 7.79 11.23 15.58
N GLU A 177 7.74 10.45 16.65
CA GLU A 177 8.67 9.32 16.83
C GLU A 177 8.51 8.28 15.71
N LEU A 178 7.29 8.00 15.27
CA LEU A 178 7.03 7.10 14.15
C LEU A 178 7.61 7.65 12.84
N ALA A 179 7.44 8.95 12.56
CA ALA A 179 8.01 9.58 11.37
C ALA A 179 9.55 9.55 11.39
N VAL A 180 10.18 9.79 12.54
CA VAL A 180 11.63 9.69 12.73
C VAL A 180 12.10 8.25 12.50
N TRP A 181 11.44 7.28 13.13
CA TRP A 181 11.74 5.86 12.97
C TRP A 181 11.67 5.41 11.51
N ALA A 182 10.57 5.73 10.83
CA ALA A 182 10.38 5.36 9.43
C ALA A 182 11.42 6.02 8.52
N LYS A 183 11.72 7.31 8.73
CA LYS A 183 12.79 8.03 8.03
C LYS A 183 14.14 7.32 8.17
N ASP A 184 14.53 6.95 9.39
CA ASP A 184 15.82 6.29 9.64
C ASP A 184 15.86 4.86 9.04
N ARG A 185 14.75 4.13 9.15
CA ARG A 185 14.59 2.80 8.57
C ARG A 185 14.68 2.78 7.04
N LEU A 186 13.99 3.70 6.36
CA LEU A 186 14.02 3.84 4.91
C LEU A 186 15.38 4.31 4.39
N ARG A 187 16.05 5.20 5.14
CA ARG A 187 17.45 5.57 4.82
C ARG A 187 18.38 4.38 4.92
N ALA A 188 18.26 3.55 5.94
CA ALA A 188 19.07 2.35 6.07
C ALA A 188 18.81 1.32 4.96
N ALA A 189 17.59 1.26 4.42
CA ALA A 189 17.22 0.34 3.34
C ALA A 189 17.64 0.80 1.93
N HIS A 190 17.70 2.11 1.68
CA HIS A 190 17.84 2.66 0.32
C HIS A 190 18.94 3.71 0.12
N GLY A 191 19.66 4.10 1.19
CA GLY A 191 20.68 5.14 1.21
C GLY A 191 22.08 4.60 1.51
#